data_AF-A0A8C4M1Z6-F1
#
_entry.id   AF-A0A8C4M1Z6-F1
#
_cell.length_a   1.000
_cell.length_b   1.000
_cell.length_c   1.000
_cell.angle_alpha   90.00
_cell.angle_beta   90.00
_cell.angle_gamma   90.00
#
_symmetry.space_group_name_H-M   'P 1'
#
loop_
_entity.id
_entity.type
_entity.pdbx_description
1 polymer ?
#
loop_
_entity_poly.entity_id
_entity_poly.type
_entity_poly.pdbx_seq_one_letter_code
_entity_poly.pdbx_strand_id
1 'polypeptide(L)'
;MGSNCSKSDPDYDALEKERQKKHGQLDEIKKKGVDEAKLMKKKVKEKKIEKEEPPPPPKKPHPPEIKKPPDNEPIAIKIQAWWRGTLVRRTLLHAVLRASIIQRWWRQTIAKLLEKRRRAALLCHALQAQAAVKLQSWVRMWRIHLRYCRLLHAARIIQIYWRCHSCHTRGFFHGSYELTASQLELELEIFLGSQICRITDCIPFPIKN
;
A
#
# COMPACT_ATOMS: atom_id res chain seq x y z
N MET A 1 15.82 19.03 -19.81
CA MET A 1 14.76 18.36 -20.61
C MET A 1 14.09 17.30 -19.73
N GLY A 2 12.77 17.36 -19.57
CA GLY A 2 11.84 16.35 -19.00
C GLY A 2 12.17 15.85 -17.59
N SER A 3 11.60 16.38 -16.50
CA SER A 3 10.20 16.30 -16.06
C SER A 3 9.50 14.95 -16.27
N ASN A 4 9.11 14.37 -15.12
CA ASN A 4 7.98 13.48 -14.86
C ASN A 4 8.09 12.01 -15.29
N CYS A 5 8.23 11.12 -14.29
CA CYS A 5 7.36 9.94 -14.21
C CYS A 5 7.44 9.29 -12.81
N SER A 6 6.77 9.91 -11.83
CA SER A 6 6.30 9.18 -10.65
C SER A 6 4.78 9.16 -10.75
N LYS A 7 4.26 8.25 -11.59
CA LYS A 7 2.84 7.91 -11.51
C LYS A 7 2.66 7.15 -10.20
N SER A 8 2.23 7.85 -9.17
CA SER A 8 1.67 7.27 -7.96
C SER A 8 0.54 6.32 -8.39
N ASP A 9 0.55 5.10 -7.85
CA ASP A 9 -0.52 4.14 -8.08
C ASP A 9 -1.86 4.78 -7.68
N PRO A 10 -2.89 4.78 -8.56
CA PRO A 10 -4.16 5.47 -8.31
C PRO A 10 -4.90 4.94 -7.07
N ASP A 11 -4.59 3.71 -6.66
CA ASP A 11 -5.13 3.07 -5.46
C ASP A 11 -4.51 3.62 -4.16
N TYR A 12 -3.22 4.02 -4.19
CA TYR A 12 -2.55 4.57 -3.02
C TYR A 12 -3.01 6.01 -2.74
N ASP A 13 -3.15 6.83 -3.79
CA ASP A 13 -3.67 8.20 -3.68
C ASP A 13 -5.16 8.23 -3.28
N ALA A 14 -5.94 7.24 -3.71
CA ALA A 14 -7.34 7.08 -3.28
C ALA A 14 -7.45 6.72 -1.79
N LEU A 15 -6.59 5.82 -1.29
CA LEU A 15 -6.51 5.46 0.12
C LEU A 15 -6.02 6.62 1.00
N GLU A 16 -5.09 7.45 0.50
CA GLU A 16 -4.62 8.66 1.19
C GLU A 16 -5.74 9.70 1.30
N LYS A 17 -6.52 9.92 0.24
CA LYS A 17 -7.70 10.81 0.24
C LYS A 17 -8.80 10.32 1.18
N GLU A 18 -9.09 9.02 1.22
CA GLU A 18 -10.02 8.41 2.19
C GLU A 18 -9.55 8.64 3.63
N ARG A 19 -8.25 8.46 3.91
CA ARG A 19 -7.67 8.72 5.25
C ARG A 19 -7.78 10.19 5.63
N GLN A 20 -7.45 11.11 4.73
CA GLN A 20 -7.57 12.55 4.98
C GLN A 20 -9.02 12.98 5.21
N LYS A 21 -9.98 12.42 4.45
CA LYS A 21 -11.41 12.66 4.62
C LYS A 21 -11.91 12.17 5.98
N LYS A 22 -11.49 10.98 6.42
CA LYS A 22 -11.83 10.46 7.75
C LYS A 22 -11.20 11.27 8.89
N HIS A 23 -9.99 11.78 8.69
CA HIS A 23 -9.33 12.64 9.68
C HIS A 23 -10.06 13.99 9.83
N GLY A 24 -10.41 14.62 8.70
CA GLY A 24 -11.19 15.86 8.70
C GLY A 24 -12.57 15.69 9.34
N GLN A 25 -13.24 14.56 9.07
CA GLN A 25 -14.54 14.25 9.69
C GLN A 25 -14.44 13.99 11.19
N LEU A 26 -13.36 13.36 11.67
CA LEU A 26 -13.08 13.18 13.10
C LEU A 26 -12.80 14.51 13.82
N ASP A 27 -12.10 15.43 13.15
CA ASP A 27 -11.81 16.76 13.69
C ASP A 27 -13.07 17.64 13.73
N GLU A 28 -13.97 17.52 12.74
CA GLU A 28 -15.30 18.14 12.78
C GLU A 28 -16.17 17.59 13.91
N ILE A 29 -16.21 16.26 14.10
CA ILE A 29 -16.98 15.63 15.19
C ILE A 29 -16.44 16.06 16.55
N LYS A 30 -15.10 16.17 16.70
CA LYS A 30 -14.49 16.70 17.92
C LYS A 30 -14.85 18.16 18.15
N LYS A 31 -14.81 19.01 17.12
CA LYS A 31 -15.22 20.43 17.24
C LYS A 31 -16.69 20.54 17.64
N LYS A 32 -17.59 19.83 16.94
CA LYS A 32 -19.02 19.78 17.28
C LYS A 32 -19.27 19.30 18.71
N GLY A 33 -18.59 18.25 19.16
CA GLY A 33 -18.71 17.76 20.54
C GLY A 33 -18.19 18.74 21.60
N VAL A 34 -17.13 19.49 21.29
CA VAL A 34 -16.60 20.54 22.18
C VAL A 34 -17.56 21.74 22.25
N ASP A 35 -18.17 22.11 21.12
CA ASP A 35 -19.12 23.22 21.03
C ASP A 35 -20.47 22.86 21.70
N GLU A 36 -20.95 21.62 21.53
CA GLU A 36 -22.11 21.09 22.29
C GLU A 36 -21.84 21.05 23.79
N ALA A 37 -20.63 20.63 24.22
CA ALA A 37 -20.26 20.64 25.63
C ALA A 37 -20.16 22.07 26.19
N LYS A 38 -19.69 23.04 25.40
CA LYS A 38 -19.70 24.47 25.77
C LYS A 38 -21.12 25.03 25.84
N LEU A 39 -22.01 24.65 24.91
CA LEU A 39 -23.41 25.05 24.89
C LEU A 39 -24.17 24.48 26.10
N MET A 40 -23.90 23.23 26.47
CA MET A 40 -24.48 22.59 27.66
C MET A 40 -23.97 23.24 28.94
N LYS A 41 -22.69 23.60 29.02
CA LYS A 41 -22.16 24.38 30.16
C LYS A 41 -22.75 25.79 30.24
N LYS A 42 -22.99 26.45 29.10
CA LYS A 42 -23.64 27.77 29.03
C LYS A 42 -25.11 27.69 29.45
N LYS A 43 -25.87 26.71 28.95
CA LYS A 43 -27.27 26.43 29.37
C LYS A 43 -27.39 26.07 30.85
N VAL A 44 -26.43 25.33 31.42
CA VAL A 44 -26.39 25.03 32.86
C VAL A 44 -26.07 26.30 33.68
N LYS A 45 -25.29 27.24 33.13
CA LYS A 45 -24.97 28.52 33.77
C LYS A 45 -26.13 29.52 33.67
N GLU A 46 -26.84 29.57 32.54
CA GLU A 46 -28.05 30.39 32.33
C GLU A 46 -29.24 29.86 33.14
N LYS A 47 -29.47 28.54 33.21
CA LYS A 47 -30.45 27.93 34.14
C LYS A 47 -30.14 28.13 35.62
N LYS A 48 -28.91 28.57 35.94
CA LYS A 48 -28.50 28.93 37.31
C LYS A 48 -28.67 30.43 37.59
N ILE A 49 -28.92 31.24 36.56
CA ILE A 49 -29.14 32.69 36.66
C ILE A 49 -30.63 33.04 36.56
N GLU A 50 -31.47 32.17 35.99
CA GLU A 50 -32.93 32.33 35.93
C GLU A 50 -33.66 31.50 36.99
N LYS A 51 -33.22 31.61 38.25
CA LYS A 51 -34.07 31.32 39.40
C LYS A 51 -34.34 32.64 40.09
N GLU A 52 -35.47 33.25 39.71
CA GLU A 52 -36.10 34.32 40.48
C GLU A 52 -36.13 33.93 41.96
N GLU A 53 -35.72 34.88 42.79
CA GLU A 53 -35.96 34.81 44.23
C GLU A 53 -37.47 34.63 44.45
N PRO A 54 -37.89 33.68 45.31
CA PRO A 54 -39.30 33.49 45.60
C PRO A 54 -39.84 34.74 46.31
N PRO A 55 -41.09 35.16 46.06
CA PRO A 55 -41.68 36.32 46.74
C PRO A 55 -41.73 36.07 48.25
N PRO A 56 -41.69 37.13 49.08
CA PRO A 56 -41.70 36.98 50.53
C PRO A 56 -42.96 36.22 50.96
N PRO A 57 -42.83 35.17 51.81
CA PRO A 57 -43.96 34.34 52.17
C PRO A 57 -45.02 35.16 52.95
N PRO A 58 -46.32 34.96 52.68
CA PRO A 58 -47.38 35.57 53.49
C PRO A 58 -47.25 35.07 54.94
N LYS A 59 -47.34 36.01 55.89
CA LYS A 59 -47.31 35.76 57.35
C LYS A 59 -48.32 34.66 57.70
N LYS A 60 -47.82 33.47 58.03
CA LYS A 60 -48.64 32.38 58.58
C LYS A 60 -48.77 32.53 60.11
N PRO A 61 -49.93 32.16 60.70
CA PRO A 61 -50.21 32.34 62.12
C PRO A 61 -49.25 31.52 62.98
N HIS A 62 -48.99 32.05 64.17
CA HIS A 62 -48.21 31.46 65.27
C HIS A 62 -48.31 29.92 65.33
N PRO A 63 -47.18 29.19 65.42
CA PRO A 63 -47.22 27.77 65.77
C PRO A 63 -47.75 27.62 67.20
N PRO A 64 -48.64 26.65 67.50
CA PRO A 64 -48.85 26.24 68.88
C PRO A 64 -47.53 25.72 69.45
N GLU A 65 -47.18 26.18 70.65
CA GLU A 65 -45.99 25.73 71.40
C GLU A 65 -46.03 24.21 71.59
N ILE A 66 -45.25 23.49 70.80
CA ILE A 66 -44.98 22.07 71.01
C ILE A 66 -43.69 21.99 71.85
N LYS A 67 -43.87 21.41 73.03
CA LYS A 67 -42.90 21.09 74.08
C LYS A 67 -41.57 20.58 73.51
N LYS A 68 -40.45 20.99 74.14
CA LYS A 68 -39.05 20.61 73.85
C LYS A 68 -38.91 19.19 73.26
N PRO A 69 -38.20 19.01 72.13
CA PRO A 69 -37.94 17.67 71.61
C PRO A 69 -37.04 16.89 72.59
N PRO A 70 -37.21 15.57 72.70
CA PRO A 70 -36.37 14.74 73.55
C PRO A 70 -34.93 14.73 73.02
N ASP A 71 -33.95 14.36 73.86
CA ASP A 71 -32.48 14.29 73.67
C ASP A 71 -31.94 13.48 72.44
N ASN A 72 -32.80 13.19 71.46
CA ASN A 72 -32.58 12.29 70.33
C ASN A 72 -32.13 13.00 69.03
N GLU A 73 -32.19 14.33 68.97
CA GLU A 73 -31.68 15.15 67.85
C GLU A 73 -30.23 14.81 67.43
N PRO A 74 -29.24 14.71 68.35
CA PRO A 74 -27.87 14.37 67.97
C PRO A 74 -27.73 12.94 67.41
N ILE A 75 -28.62 12.02 67.80
CA ILE A 75 -28.65 10.64 67.30
C ILE A 75 -29.18 10.62 65.87
N ALA A 76 -30.24 11.38 65.58
CA ALA A 76 -30.79 11.51 64.23
C ALA A 76 -29.77 12.11 63.25
N ILE A 77 -29.01 13.13 63.67
CA ILE A 77 -27.95 13.76 62.86
C ILE A 77 -26.85 12.75 62.53
N LYS A 78 -26.42 11.93 63.49
CA LYS A 78 -25.43 10.85 63.26
C LYS A 78 -25.94 9.83 62.23
N ILE A 79 -27.20 9.40 62.35
CA ILE A 79 -27.81 8.46 61.40
C ILE A 79 -27.89 9.08 59.99
N GLN A 80 -28.30 10.34 59.87
CA GLN A 80 -28.34 11.05 58.59
C GLN A 80 -26.96 11.21 57.96
N ALA A 81 -25.94 11.58 58.76
CA ALA A 81 -24.56 11.69 58.29
C ALA A 81 -24.02 10.33 57.81
N TRP A 82 -24.35 9.24 58.51
CA TRP A 82 -23.98 7.88 58.13
C TRP A 82 -24.62 7.46 56.80
N TRP A 83 -25.91 7.74 56.60
CA TRP A 83 -26.60 7.44 55.34
C TRP A 83 -26.03 8.25 54.17
N ARG A 84 -25.76 9.54 54.35
CA ARG A 84 -25.13 10.37 53.31
C ARG A 84 -23.73 9.88 52.95
N GLY A 85 -22.92 9.50 53.95
CA GLY A 85 -21.59 8.94 53.73
C GLY A 85 -21.62 7.60 52.98
N THR A 86 -22.56 6.72 53.33
CA THR A 86 -22.71 5.40 52.68
C THR A 86 -23.20 5.54 51.24
N LEU A 87 -24.14 6.44 50.96
CA LEU A 87 -24.63 6.71 49.62
C LEU A 87 -23.50 7.23 48.70
N VAL A 88 -22.71 8.19 49.18
CA VAL A 88 -21.58 8.75 48.40
C VAL A 88 -20.50 7.71 48.14
N ARG A 89 -20.17 6.85 49.12
CA ARG A 89 -19.17 5.78 48.92
C ARG A 89 -19.61 4.78 47.86
N ARG A 90 -20.89 4.40 47.83
CA ARG A 90 -21.44 3.50 46.80
C ARG A 90 -21.41 4.13 45.41
N THR A 91 -21.78 5.40 45.28
CA THR A 91 -21.74 6.08 43.97
C THR A 91 -20.32 6.25 43.46
N LEU A 92 -19.37 6.59 44.35
CA LEU A 92 -17.97 6.72 43.98
C LEU A 92 -17.38 5.39 43.51
N LEU A 93 -17.69 4.28 44.21
CA LEU A 93 -17.25 2.95 43.81
C LEU A 93 -17.78 2.57 42.42
N HIS A 94 -19.07 2.81 42.16
CA HIS A 94 -19.65 2.58 40.83
C HIS A 94 -19.02 3.46 39.75
N ALA A 95 -18.72 4.73 40.06
CA ALA A 95 -18.06 5.63 39.13
C ALA A 95 -16.63 5.18 38.80
N VAL A 96 -15.87 4.76 39.81
CA VAL A 96 -14.49 4.24 39.64
C VAL A 96 -14.49 2.95 38.83
N LEU A 97 -15.40 2.02 39.10
CA LEU A 97 -15.53 0.79 38.32
C LEU A 97 -15.84 1.08 36.85
N ARG A 98 -16.82 1.95 36.57
CA ARG A 98 -17.14 2.36 35.20
C ARG A 98 -15.96 3.04 34.51
N ALA A 99 -15.28 3.95 35.20
CA ALA A 99 -14.09 4.60 34.67
C ALA A 99 -12.97 3.59 34.37
N SER A 100 -12.73 2.61 35.25
CA SER A 100 -11.71 1.58 35.05
C SER A 100 -12.00 0.68 33.84
N ILE A 101 -13.28 0.34 33.60
CA ILE A 101 -13.69 -0.46 32.44
C ILE A 101 -13.42 0.33 31.15
N ILE A 102 -13.80 1.60 31.12
CA ILE A 102 -13.58 2.49 29.97
C ILE A 102 -12.08 2.68 29.71
N GLN A 103 -11.29 2.94 30.74
CA GLN A 103 -9.83 3.07 30.62
C GLN A 103 -9.17 1.79 30.10
N ARG A 104 -9.58 0.62 30.61
CA ARG A 104 -9.04 -0.67 30.17
C ARG A 104 -9.40 -0.95 28.72
N TRP A 105 -10.65 -0.69 28.33
CA TRP A 105 -11.10 -0.80 26.93
C TRP A 105 -10.31 0.12 26.01
N TRP A 106 -10.09 1.37 26.41
CA TRP A 106 -9.32 2.33 25.61
C TRP A 106 -7.86 1.90 25.41
N ARG A 107 -7.20 1.43 26.47
CA ARG A 107 -5.84 0.87 26.39
C ARG A 107 -5.79 -0.32 25.42
N GLN A 108 -6.78 -1.21 25.47
CA GLN A 108 -6.85 -2.35 24.57
C GLN A 108 -7.07 -1.93 23.11
N THR A 109 -7.93 -0.94 22.87
CA THR A 109 -8.18 -0.38 21.53
C THR A 109 -6.92 0.28 20.96
N ILE A 110 -6.20 1.08 21.76
CA ILE A 110 -4.92 1.68 21.34
C ILE A 110 -3.88 0.60 21.02
N ALA A 111 -3.74 -0.42 21.87
CA ALA A 111 -2.81 -1.52 21.63
C ALA A 111 -3.11 -2.26 20.33
N LYS A 112 -4.39 -2.58 20.07
CA LYS A 112 -4.83 -3.20 18.81
C LYS A 112 -4.52 -2.33 17.60
N LEU A 113 -4.74 -1.02 17.70
CA LEU A 113 -4.45 -0.09 16.60
C LEU A 113 -2.94 -0.01 16.32
N LEU A 114 -2.13 0.07 17.37
CA LEU A 114 -0.68 0.10 17.26
C LEU A 114 -0.13 -1.20 16.65
N GLU A 115 -0.67 -2.34 17.06
CA GLU A 115 -0.29 -3.64 16.51
C GLU A 115 -0.65 -3.75 15.02
N LYS A 116 -1.84 -3.32 14.61
CA LYS A 116 -2.22 -3.24 13.19
C LYS A 116 -1.25 -2.35 12.40
N ARG A 117 -0.89 -1.18 12.95
CA ARG A 117 0.07 -0.27 12.31
C ARG A 117 1.46 -0.88 12.19
N ARG A 118 1.95 -1.55 13.25
CA ARG A 118 3.23 -2.28 13.24
C ARG A 118 3.23 -3.39 12.19
N ARG A 119 2.18 -4.22 12.15
CA ARG A 119 2.04 -5.28 11.16
C ARG A 119 2.03 -4.73 9.73
N ALA A 120 1.29 -3.66 9.47
CA ALA A 120 1.27 -3.00 8.15
C ALA A 120 2.67 -2.50 7.75
N ALA A 121 3.39 -1.83 8.65
CA ALA A 121 4.75 -1.37 8.38
C ALA A 121 5.71 -2.54 8.07
N LEU A 122 5.65 -3.61 8.86
CA LEU A 122 6.45 -4.82 8.62
C LEU A 122 6.14 -5.46 7.26
N LEU A 123 4.86 -5.55 6.87
CA LEU A 123 4.47 -6.06 5.56
C LEU A 123 4.98 -5.18 4.42
N CYS A 124 4.88 -3.85 4.55
CA CYS A 124 5.42 -2.94 3.55
C CYS A 124 6.94 -3.13 3.38
N HIS A 125 7.69 -3.23 4.47
CA HIS A 125 9.14 -3.48 4.40
C HIS A 125 9.48 -4.85 3.82
N ALA A 126 8.72 -5.89 4.17
CA ALA A 126 8.91 -7.23 3.61
C ALA A 126 8.65 -7.25 2.10
N LEU A 127 7.57 -6.60 1.63
CA LEU A 127 7.26 -6.47 0.21
C LEU A 127 8.33 -5.66 -0.54
N GLN A 128 8.80 -4.56 0.05
CA GLN A 128 9.90 -3.77 -0.52
C GLN A 128 11.18 -4.60 -0.65
N ALA A 129 11.55 -5.35 0.39
CA ALA A 129 12.71 -6.24 0.36
C ALA A 129 12.54 -7.34 -0.70
N GLN A 130 11.36 -7.96 -0.78
CA GLN A 130 11.10 -9.00 -1.78
C GLN A 130 11.14 -8.44 -3.21
N ALA A 131 10.58 -7.25 -3.44
CA ALA A 131 10.66 -6.55 -4.73
C ALA A 131 12.11 -6.22 -5.09
N ALA A 132 12.90 -5.72 -4.13
CA ALA A 132 14.31 -5.42 -4.34
C ALA A 132 15.12 -6.68 -4.70
N VAL A 133 14.91 -7.80 -4.01
CA VAL A 133 15.61 -9.07 -4.30
C VAL A 133 15.20 -9.61 -5.68
N LYS A 134 13.92 -9.54 -6.05
CA LYS A 134 13.45 -9.92 -7.40
C LYS A 134 14.11 -9.04 -8.48
N LEU A 135 14.15 -7.72 -8.27
CA LEU A 135 14.80 -6.81 -9.21
C LEU A 135 16.31 -7.08 -9.32
N GLN A 136 16.98 -7.30 -8.18
CA GLN A 136 18.39 -7.65 -8.15
C GLN A 136 18.69 -8.96 -8.88
N SER A 137 17.85 -9.99 -8.71
CA SER A 137 18.04 -11.26 -9.40
C SER A 137 17.84 -11.11 -10.91
N TRP A 138 16.87 -10.31 -11.34
CA TRP A 138 16.65 -9.99 -12.76
C TRP A 138 17.84 -9.24 -13.36
N VAL A 139 18.35 -8.22 -12.67
CA VAL A 139 19.52 -7.45 -13.13
C VAL A 139 20.76 -8.36 -13.21
N ARG A 140 20.97 -9.25 -12.24
CA ARG A 140 22.07 -10.22 -12.27
C ARG A 140 21.93 -11.19 -13.45
N MET A 141 20.75 -11.77 -13.64
CA MET A 141 20.46 -12.66 -14.76
C MET A 141 20.68 -11.96 -16.11
N TRP A 142 20.18 -10.73 -16.24
CA TRP A 142 20.31 -9.92 -17.45
C TRP A 142 21.76 -9.63 -17.80
N ARG A 143 22.59 -9.25 -16.81
CA ARG A 143 24.03 -9.00 -17.02
C ARG A 143 24.75 -10.24 -17.53
N ILE A 144 24.44 -11.41 -16.97
CA ILE A 144 25.03 -12.68 -17.40
C ILE A 144 24.58 -13.02 -18.82
N HIS A 145 23.28 -12.90 -19.10
CA HIS A 145 22.73 -13.11 -20.45
C HIS A 145 23.38 -12.19 -21.48
N LEU A 146 23.53 -10.90 -21.17
CA LEU A 146 24.17 -9.96 -22.09
C LEU A 146 25.63 -10.34 -22.35
N ARG A 147 26.38 -10.73 -21.32
CA ARG A 147 27.77 -11.20 -21.48
C ARG A 147 27.83 -12.47 -22.31
N TYR A 148 26.95 -13.43 -22.06
CA TYR A 148 26.85 -14.67 -22.83
C TYR A 148 26.52 -14.39 -24.30
N CYS A 149 25.52 -13.55 -24.58
CA CYS A 149 25.14 -13.17 -25.94
C CYS A 149 26.29 -12.49 -26.68
N ARG A 150 27.05 -11.60 -26.02
CA ARG A 150 28.23 -10.97 -26.61
C ARG A 150 29.32 -11.98 -26.98
N LEU A 151 29.62 -12.92 -26.07
CA LEU A 151 30.59 -13.99 -26.33
C LEU A 151 30.14 -14.91 -27.45
N LEU A 152 28.85 -15.31 -27.46
CA LEU A 152 28.27 -16.16 -28.49
C LEU A 152 28.30 -15.48 -29.86
N HIS A 153 28.00 -14.17 -29.91
CA HIS A 153 28.09 -13.38 -31.13
C HIS A 153 29.52 -13.32 -31.66
N ALA A 154 30.50 -13.03 -30.78
CA ALA A 154 31.92 -13.04 -31.15
C ALA A 154 32.38 -14.42 -31.65
N ALA A 155 32.00 -15.50 -30.95
CA ALA A 155 32.31 -16.86 -31.35
C ALA A 155 31.71 -17.22 -32.72
N ARG A 156 30.45 -16.82 -32.99
CA ARG A 156 29.82 -17.01 -34.31
C ARG A 156 30.56 -16.29 -35.42
N ILE A 157 30.97 -15.03 -35.21
CA ILE A 157 31.75 -14.29 -36.21
C ILE A 157 33.06 -15.03 -36.51
N ILE A 158 33.79 -15.46 -35.48
CA ILE A 158 35.05 -16.20 -35.65
C ILE A 158 34.80 -17.51 -36.39
N GLN A 159 33.75 -18.26 -36.02
CA GLN A 159 33.39 -19.51 -36.70
C GLN A 159 33.03 -19.30 -38.17
N ILE A 160 32.26 -18.25 -38.50
CA ILE A 160 31.91 -17.92 -39.89
C ILE A 160 33.18 -17.55 -40.65
N TYR A 161 34.02 -16.68 -40.09
CA TYR A 161 35.29 -16.30 -40.72
C TYR A 161 36.16 -17.53 -40.97
N TRP A 162 36.29 -18.43 -40.00
CA TRP A 162 37.09 -19.65 -40.13
C TRP A 162 36.50 -20.64 -41.14
N ARG A 163 35.17 -20.78 -41.18
CA ARG A 163 34.48 -21.57 -42.20
C ARG A 163 34.69 -20.98 -43.59
N CYS A 164 34.47 -19.67 -43.75
CA CYS A 164 34.70 -18.97 -45.02
C CYS A 164 36.16 -19.06 -45.47
N HIS A 165 37.12 -18.94 -44.55
CA HIS A 165 38.55 -19.12 -44.86
C HIS A 165 38.85 -20.54 -45.34
N SER A 166 38.31 -21.55 -44.64
CA SER A 166 38.47 -22.97 -45.03
C SER A 166 37.83 -23.28 -46.39
N CYS A 167 36.67 -22.67 -46.69
CA CYS A 167 36.03 -22.78 -48.01
C CYS A 167 36.82 -22.04 -49.10
N HIS A 168 37.33 -20.85 -48.80
CA HIS A 168 38.14 -20.05 -49.73
C HIS A 168 39.40 -20.80 -50.17
N THR A 169 40.03 -21.56 -49.26
CA THR A 169 41.18 -22.42 -49.60
C THR A 169 40.80 -23.71 -50.34
N ARG A 170 39.51 -24.11 -50.33
CA ARG A 170 39.03 -25.36 -50.94
C ARG A 170 38.45 -25.18 -52.34
N GLY A 171 38.37 -23.95 -52.81
CA GLY A 171 37.93 -23.66 -54.16
C GLY A 171 36.45 -23.29 -54.29
N PHE A 172 36.12 -22.52 -55.33
CA PHE A 172 34.74 -22.12 -55.64
C PHE A 172 34.32 -22.71 -57.00
N PHE A 173 33.02 -22.95 -57.14
CA PHE A 173 32.42 -23.42 -58.38
C PHE A 173 31.70 -22.24 -59.05
N HIS A 174 32.02 -21.97 -60.30
CA HIS A 174 31.30 -21.02 -61.14
C HIS A 174 30.56 -21.81 -62.22
N GLY A 175 29.24 -21.71 -62.25
CA GLY A 175 28.40 -22.39 -63.24
C GLY A 175 27.70 -21.36 -64.11
N SER A 176 27.96 -21.39 -65.41
CA SER A 176 27.18 -20.70 -66.44
C SER A 176 26.31 -21.72 -67.16
N TYR A 177 25.09 -21.32 -67.49
CA TYR A 177 24.22 -22.12 -68.35
C TYR A 177 23.63 -21.21 -69.42
N GLU A 178 23.62 -21.68 -70.65
CA GLU A 178 23.02 -20.98 -71.78
C GLU A 178 21.91 -21.85 -72.37
N LEU A 179 20.71 -21.27 -72.45
CA LEU A 179 19.53 -21.96 -72.95
C LEU A 179 19.34 -21.59 -74.42
N THR A 180 19.73 -22.50 -75.31
CA THR A 180 19.45 -22.36 -76.74
C THR A 180 18.16 -23.11 -77.08
N ALA A 181 17.42 -22.68 -78.11
CA ALA A 181 16.13 -23.27 -78.48
C ALA A 181 16.18 -24.79 -78.76
N SER A 182 17.34 -25.33 -79.12
CA SER A 182 17.57 -26.75 -79.44
C SER A 182 18.34 -27.54 -78.38
N GLN A 183 19.08 -26.87 -77.49
CA GLN A 183 19.98 -27.53 -76.53
C GLN A 183 20.26 -26.64 -75.31
N LEU A 184 20.51 -27.28 -74.17
CA LEU A 184 21.00 -26.68 -72.94
C LEU A 184 22.52 -26.85 -72.86
N GLU A 185 23.26 -25.75 -72.86
CA GLU A 185 24.71 -25.75 -72.66
C GLU A 185 25.02 -25.43 -71.20
N LEU A 186 25.80 -26.28 -70.56
CA LEU A 186 26.22 -26.19 -69.16
C LEU A 186 27.74 -26.06 -69.14
N GLU A 187 28.25 -24.97 -68.60
CA GLU A 187 29.68 -24.78 -68.35
C GLU A 187 29.91 -24.64 -66.84
N LEU A 188 30.74 -25.52 -66.29
CA LEU A 188 31.09 -25.54 -64.88
C LEU A 188 32.60 -25.38 -64.73
N GLU A 189 33.01 -24.28 -64.12
CA GLU A 189 34.39 -24.00 -63.75
C GLU A 189 34.60 -24.31 -62.26
N ILE A 190 35.58 -25.15 -61.98
CA ILE A 190 36.00 -25.54 -60.63
C ILE A 190 37.37 -24.91 -60.38
N PHE A 191 37.42 -23.93 -59.47
CA PHE A 191 38.66 -23.30 -59.06
C PHE A 191 39.17 -23.99 -57.80
N LEU A 192 40.29 -24.71 -57.82
CA LEU A 192 40.94 -25.31 -56.64
C LEU A 192 42.28 -24.61 -56.38
N GLY A 193 42.25 -23.49 -55.64
CA GLY A 193 43.45 -22.70 -55.36
C GLY A 193 44.02 -22.08 -56.65
N SER A 194 45.21 -22.51 -57.07
CA SER A 194 45.85 -22.06 -58.32
C SER A 194 45.48 -22.89 -59.56
N GLN A 195 44.67 -23.93 -59.41
CA GLN A 195 44.25 -24.81 -60.49
C GLN A 195 42.81 -24.53 -60.89
N ILE A 196 42.52 -24.55 -62.20
CA ILE A 196 41.19 -24.31 -62.77
C ILE A 196 40.85 -25.50 -63.65
N CYS A 197 39.74 -26.18 -63.35
CA CYS A 197 39.19 -27.27 -64.17
C CYS A 197 37.87 -26.81 -64.78
N ARG A 198 37.73 -26.92 -66.10
CA ARG A 198 36.49 -26.58 -66.83
C ARG A 198 35.81 -27.85 -67.32
N ILE A 199 34.52 -27.97 -67.08
CA ILE A 199 33.67 -29.08 -67.54
C ILE A 199 32.51 -28.47 -68.32
N THR A 200 32.39 -28.82 -69.60
CA THR A 200 31.30 -28.37 -70.47
C THR A 200 30.44 -29.57 -70.87
N ASP A 201 29.12 -29.43 -70.79
CA ASP A 201 28.15 -30.46 -71.19
C ASP A 201 27.01 -29.84 -71.99
N CYS A 202 26.45 -30.59 -72.95
CA CYS A 202 25.38 -30.13 -73.84
C CYS A 202 24.24 -31.16 -73.85
N ILE A 203 23.08 -30.77 -73.31
CA ILE A 203 21.89 -31.64 -73.26
C ILE A 203 20.91 -31.20 -74.37
N PRO A 204 20.74 -31.99 -75.44
CA PRO A 204 19.80 -31.67 -76.50
C PRO A 204 18.35 -31.85 -76.03
N PHE A 205 17.46 -30.92 -76.39
CA PHE A 205 16.04 -31.07 -76.11
C PHE A 205 15.38 -32.00 -77.14
N PRO A 206 14.49 -32.92 -76.73
CA PRO A 206 13.72 -33.71 -77.68
C PRO A 206 12.72 -32.77 -78.38
N ILE A 207 13.08 -32.31 -79.58
CA ILE A 207 12.17 -31.57 -80.45
C ILE A 207 11.06 -32.55 -80.87
N LYS A 208 9.88 -32.44 -80.25
CA LYS A 208 8.67 -33.09 -80.76
C LYS A 208 8.20 -32.30 -81.97
N ASN A 209 8.60 -32.75 -83.16
CA ASN A 209 7.90 -32.45 -84.41
C ASN A 209 6.58 -33.22 -84.46
#